data_AF-A0A1F6B4H5-F1
#
_entry.id   AF-A0A1F6B4H5-F1
#
_cell.length_a   1.000
_cell.length_b   1.000
_cell.length_c   1.000
_cell.angle_alpha   90.00
_cell.angle_beta   90.00
_cell.angle_gamma   90.00
#
_symmetry.space_group_name_H-M   'P 1'
#
loop_
_entity.id
_entity.type
_entity.pdbx_description
1 polymer ?
#
loop_
_entity_poly.entity_id
_entity_poly.type
_entity_poly.pdbx_seq_one_letter_code
_entity_poly.pdbx_strand_id
1 'polypeptide(L)'
;MQKHTVYFALIFFLLITLFLIPPFKTRAEENKITLHFFWMIGCPHCAKEEIFLKSLSEKYPNLEIKDYEISQNEQNRDLLMEVGKKLKADTSGVPFTVVGDKYTIGFGSEETTGAEIEENIKSMMEGGPKDVVGEETVGIKLPILGSVSVKDLGLPLFTFIIALADGFNPCAMWVLIFLISLLIGMHDKFKMIVLGSVFILASGLIYFLFLSAWLNLFLFLGFIFWIRTAIGGVALAAGGYNIREYFTNKDGACKVTGSEKRRKIFDKLKRVTESKNFLWAIGGIILLAFAVNLVELICSAGLPAVYTKVLSLSKLPTYKYYGYLLFYILIFMLDDLIVFWGAVFTFHLVGINTKYTRLSHLIGGIAMLLIGILMIFKPEVLMFG
;
A
#
# COMPACT_ATOMS: atom_id res chain seq x y z
N MET A 1 2.56 35.84 -11.28
CA MET A 1 2.80 34.39 -11.09
C MET A 1 2.86 33.95 -9.63
N GLN A 2 3.44 34.73 -8.71
CA GLN A 2 3.58 34.35 -7.28
C GLN A 2 2.25 34.18 -6.51
N LYS A 3 1.19 34.91 -6.90
CA LYS A 3 -0.14 34.81 -6.25
C LYS A 3 -0.83 33.48 -6.52
N HIS A 4 -0.72 32.92 -7.74
CA HIS A 4 -1.41 31.67 -8.09
C HIS A 4 -0.83 30.44 -7.39
N THR A 5 0.48 30.40 -7.14
CA THR A 5 1.11 29.32 -6.37
C THR A 5 0.63 29.29 -4.92
N VAL A 6 0.43 30.47 -4.31
CA VAL A 6 -0.07 30.60 -2.94
C VAL A 6 -1.53 30.16 -2.83
N TYR A 7 -2.36 30.49 -3.82
CA TYR A 7 -3.74 30.01 -3.87
C TYR A 7 -3.81 28.49 -4.04
N PHE A 8 -2.94 27.90 -4.86
CA PHE A 8 -2.92 26.44 -5.05
C PHE A 8 -2.47 25.70 -3.78
N ALA A 9 -1.45 26.22 -3.09
CA ALA A 9 -1.00 25.69 -1.80
C ALA A 9 -2.06 25.85 -0.70
N LEU A 10 -2.77 26.98 -0.66
CA LEU A 10 -3.87 27.22 0.28
C LEU A 10 -5.07 26.32 0.01
N ILE A 11 -5.45 26.11 -1.26
CA ILE A 11 -6.55 25.23 -1.65
C ILE A 11 -6.19 23.77 -1.36
N PHE A 12 -4.95 23.37 -1.63
CA PHE A 12 -4.45 22.04 -1.30
C PHE A 12 -4.41 21.81 0.22
N PHE A 13 -3.93 22.79 0.99
CA PHE A 13 -3.95 22.76 2.44
C PHE A 13 -5.38 22.75 2.99
N LEU A 14 -6.31 23.50 2.39
CA LEU A 14 -7.73 23.53 2.77
C LEU A 14 -8.43 22.20 2.45
N LEU A 15 -8.13 21.57 1.32
CA LEU A 15 -8.65 20.25 0.95
C LEU A 15 -8.10 19.16 1.86
N ILE A 16 -6.81 19.23 2.22
CA ILE A 16 -6.19 18.33 3.20
C ILE A 16 -6.81 18.51 4.58
N THR A 17 -7.01 19.76 5.05
CA THR A 17 -7.62 20.00 6.35
C THR A 17 -9.09 19.60 6.37
N LEU A 18 -9.85 19.83 5.30
CA LEU A 18 -11.25 19.37 5.18
C LEU A 18 -11.37 17.83 5.17
N PHE A 19 -10.37 17.13 4.63
CA PHE A 19 -10.30 15.66 4.62
C PHE A 19 -9.79 15.07 5.96
N LEU A 20 -9.03 15.86 6.73
CA LEU A 20 -8.52 15.50 8.06
C LEU A 20 -9.51 15.82 9.20
N ILE A 21 -10.62 16.50 8.95
CA ILE A 21 -11.68 16.65 9.96
C ILE A 21 -12.26 15.25 10.18
N PRO A 22 -12.09 14.64 11.37
CA PRO A 22 -12.72 13.36 11.66
C PRO A 22 -14.24 13.55 11.53
N PRO A 23 -14.96 12.63 10.88
CA PRO A 23 -16.41 12.72 10.81
C PRO A 23 -16.95 12.86 12.24
N PHE A 24 -17.79 13.86 12.45
CA PHE A 24 -18.52 14.03 13.70
C PHE A 24 -19.22 12.70 13.98
N LYS A 25 -18.78 11.98 15.03
CA LYS A 25 -19.36 10.70 15.42
C LYS A 25 -20.79 10.98 15.88
N THR A 26 -21.77 10.89 14.98
CA THR A 26 -23.17 10.72 15.37
C THR A 26 -23.25 9.38 16.09
N ARG A 27 -23.39 9.45 17.41
CA ARG A 27 -23.57 8.29 18.29
C ARG A 27 -24.96 7.71 18.05
N ALA A 28 -25.07 6.91 17.00
CA ALA A 28 -26.13 5.95 16.78
C ALA A 28 -25.44 4.65 16.35
N GLU A 29 -24.58 4.13 17.23
CA GLU A 29 -24.15 2.75 17.18
C GLU A 29 -25.29 2.00 17.88
N GLU A 30 -26.14 1.31 17.12
CA GLU A 30 -26.87 0.18 17.69
C GLU A 30 -25.80 -0.67 18.36
N ASN A 31 -25.85 -0.82 19.69
CA ASN A 31 -24.89 -1.60 20.47
C ASN A 31 -24.96 -3.07 20.00
N LYS A 32 -24.26 -3.38 18.91
CA LYS A 32 -24.07 -4.73 18.39
C LYS A 32 -23.13 -5.45 19.33
N ILE A 33 -23.58 -6.58 19.84
CA ILE A 33 -22.84 -7.42 20.76
C ILE A 33 -22.26 -8.55 19.93
N THR A 34 -20.94 -8.74 19.99
CA THR A 34 -20.30 -9.87 19.31
C THR A 34 -20.04 -10.98 20.33
N LEU A 35 -20.48 -12.19 20.01
CA LEU A 35 -20.14 -13.42 20.71
C LEU A 35 -19.16 -14.21 19.85
N HIS A 36 -18.02 -14.57 20.43
CA HIS A 36 -16.97 -15.33 19.76
C HIS A 36 -17.01 -16.77 20.21
N PHE A 37 -17.30 -17.70 19.30
CA PHE A 37 -17.48 -19.12 19.56
C PHE A 37 -16.35 -19.92 18.92
N PHE A 38 -15.42 -20.43 19.72
CA PHE A 38 -14.32 -21.28 19.26
C PHE A 38 -14.68 -22.75 19.42
N TRP A 39 -14.55 -23.53 18.35
CA TRP A 39 -15.00 -24.91 18.30
C TRP A 39 -14.08 -25.80 17.44
N MET A 40 -14.21 -27.13 17.59
CA MET A 40 -13.44 -28.09 16.79
C MET A 40 -14.33 -29.15 16.12
N ILE A 41 -13.89 -29.66 14.97
CA ILE A 41 -14.53 -30.79 14.30
C ILE A 41 -14.59 -32.00 15.24
N GLY A 42 -15.78 -32.60 15.35
CA GLY A 42 -16.01 -33.79 16.16
C GLY A 42 -16.31 -33.53 17.64
N CYS A 43 -16.46 -32.27 18.06
CA CYS A 43 -16.82 -31.88 19.43
C CYS A 43 -18.33 -31.95 19.69
N PRO A 44 -18.83 -32.90 20.52
CA PRO A 44 -20.27 -33.04 20.77
C PRO A 44 -20.87 -31.88 21.57
N HIS A 45 -20.08 -31.27 22.47
CA HIS A 45 -20.52 -30.12 23.26
C HIS A 45 -20.65 -28.85 22.40
N CYS A 46 -19.75 -28.68 21.43
CA CYS A 46 -19.78 -27.56 20.49
C CYS A 46 -21.05 -27.62 19.61
N ALA A 47 -21.43 -28.81 19.15
CA ALA A 47 -22.66 -28.98 18.37
C ALA A 47 -23.93 -28.60 19.17
N LYS A 48 -23.95 -28.90 20.48
CA LYS A 48 -25.07 -28.51 21.36
C LYS A 48 -25.11 -27.00 21.56
N GLU A 49 -23.95 -26.39 21.81
CA GLU A 49 -23.86 -24.94 21.97
C GLU A 49 -24.25 -24.19 20.69
N GLU A 50 -23.84 -24.68 19.51
CA GLU A 50 -24.21 -24.07 18.22
C GLU A 50 -25.74 -23.98 18.04
N ILE A 51 -26.47 -25.03 18.44
CA ILE A 51 -27.95 -25.04 18.40
C ILE A 51 -28.52 -23.99 19.36
N PHE A 52 -27.99 -23.93 20.58
CA PHE A 52 -28.39 -22.94 21.58
C PHE A 52 -28.09 -21.50 21.11
N LEU A 53 -26.90 -21.25 20.54
CA LEU A 53 -26.50 -19.95 20.02
C LEU A 53 -27.41 -19.48 18.87
N LYS A 54 -27.88 -20.40 18.01
CA LYS A 54 -28.90 -20.07 16.99
C LYS A 54 -30.19 -19.53 17.63
N SER A 55 -30.67 -20.18 18.69
CA SER A 55 -31.84 -19.70 19.44
C SER A 55 -31.62 -18.32 20.08
N LEU A 56 -30.40 -18.04 20.56
CA LEU A 56 -30.03 -16.74 21.11
C LEU A 56 -29.98 -15.65 20.03
N SER A 57 -29.50 -15.97 18.83
CA SER A 57 -29.48 -15.02 17.71
C SER A 57 -30.88 -14.57 17.30
N GLU A 58 -31.87 -15.46 17.40
CA GLU A 58 -33.28 -15.14 17.14
C GLU A 58 -33.87 -14.27 18.26
N LYS A 59 -33.49 -14.56 19.51
CA LYS A 59 -33.93 -13.82 20.71
C LYS A 59 -33.31 -12.42 20.83
N TYR A 60 -32.09 -12.24 20.34
CA TYR A 60 -31.32 -10.99 20.43
C TYR A 60 -30.88 -10.53 19.02
N PRO A 61 -31.69 -9.70 18.32
CA PRO A 61 -31.38 -9.26 16.95
C PRO A 61 -30.09 -8.44 16.81
N ASN A 62 -29.60 -7.88 17.92
CA ASN A 62 -28.35 -7.13 18.00
C ASN A 62 -27.13 -8.00 18.35
N LEU A 63 -27.30 -9.32 18.48
CA LEU A 63 -26.24 -10.29 18.72
C LEU A 63 -25.65 -10.78 17.38
N GLU A 64 -24.35 -10.58 17.19
CA GLU A 64 -23.57 -11.16 16.11
C GLU A 64 -22.75 -12.33 16.67
N ILE A 65 -22.94 -13.53 16.13
CA ILE A 65 -22.16 -14.70 16.51
C ILE A 65 -21.07 -14.90 15.46
N LYS A 66 -19.81 -14.97 15.91
CA LYS A 66 -18.66 -15.31 15.08
C LYS A 66 -18.10 -16.65 15.53
N ASP A 67 -18.17 -17.63 14.64
CA ASP A 67 -17.65 -18.96 14.85
C ASP A 67 -16.21 -19.11 14.32
N TYR A 68 -15.37 -19.80 15.08
CA TYR A 68 -13.96 -20.03 14.79
C TYR A 68 -13.64 -21.52 14.94
N GLU A 69 -13.58 -22.23 13.81
CA GLU A 69 -13.12 -23.62 13.78
C GLU A 69 -11.61 -23.67 14.02
N ILE A 70 -11.13 -24.45 14.99
CA ILE A 70 -9.72 -24.48 15.39
C ILE A 70 -8.96 -25.76 14.98
N SER A 71 -9.62 -26.85 14.61
CA SER A 71 -8.91 -28.10 14.27
C SER A 71 -8.14 -28.02 12.95
N GLN A 72 -8.68 -27.33 11.95
CA GLN A 72 -8.10 -27.23 10.61
C GLN A 72 -7.60 -25.82 10.25
N ASN A 73 -7.94 -24.81 11.04
CA ASN A 73 -7.52 -23.43 10.79
C ASN A 73 -6.49 -22.95 11.82
N GLU A 74 -5.24 -22.77 11.40
CA GLU A 74 -4.13 -22.34 12.27
C GLU A 74 -4.33 -20.93 12.81
N GLN A 75 -4.88 -20.02 12.00
CA GLN A 75 -5.11 -18.62 12.39
C GLN A 75 -6.14 -18.52 13.51
N ASN A 76 -7.17 -19.37 13.46
CA ASN A 76 -8.19 -19.44 14.51
C ASN A 76 -7.63 -20.03 15.82
N ARG A 77 -6.70 -20.99 15.73
CA ARG A 77 -5.99 -21.50 16.92
C ARG A 77 -5.12 -20.42 17.56
N ASP A 78 -4.35 -19.71 16.75
CA ASP A 78 -3.48 -18.64 17.23
C ASP A 78 -4.31 -17.54 17.90
N LEU A 79 -5.48 -17.20 17.33
CA LEU A 79 -6.44 -16.28 17.92
C LEU A 79 -6.94 -16.78 19.29
N LEU A 80 -7.36 -18.05 19.40
CA LEU A 80 -7.78 -18.64 20.68
C LEU A 80 -6.67 -18.54 21.73
N MET A 81 -5.43 -18.87 21.37
CA MET A 81 -4.28 -18.77 22.28
C MET A 81 -4.01 -17.32 22.73
N GLU A 82 -4.17 -16.35 21.83
CA GLU A 82 -4.02 -14.93 22.17
C GLU A 82 -5.12 -14.46 23.13
N VAL A 83 -6.37 -14.81 22.84
CA VAL A 83 -7.54 -14.51 23.67
C VAL A 83 -7.38 -15.13 25.06
N GLY A 84 -6.96 -16.40 25.13
CA GLY A 84 -6.66 -17.09 26.38
C GLY A 84 -5.63 -16.36 27.23
N LYS A 85 -4.56 -15.84 26.62
CA LYS A 85 -3.55 -15.04 27.32
C LYS A 85 -4.11 -13.72 27.86
N LYS A 86 -4.92 -13.01 27.06
CA LYS A 86 -5.55 -11.73 27.48
C LYS A 86 -6.50 -11.94 28.66
N LEU A 87 -7.32 -12.98 28.58
CA LEU A 87 -8.32 -13.32 29.60
C LEU A 87 -7.75 -14.11 30.78
N LYS A 88 -6.47 -14.50 30.71
CA LYS A 88 -5.83 -15.44 31.66
C LYS A 88 -6.63 -16.73 31.83
N ALA A 89 -7.21 -17.20 30.72
CA ALA A 89 -8.07 -18.36 30.65
C ALA A 89 -7.30 -19.61 30.20
N ASP A 90 -7.71 -20.78 30.66
CA ASP A 90 -7.27 -22.05 30.10
C ASP A 90 -7.97 -22.28 28.75
N THR A 91 -7.18 -22.44 27.69
CA THR A 91 -7.68 -22.66 26.32
C THR A 91 -7.48 -24.10 25.84
N SER A 92 -7.26 -25.03 26.78
CA SER A 92 -7.06 -26.45 26.49
C SER A 92 -8.34 -27.19 26.07
N GLY A 93 -9.51 -26.56 26.17
CA GLY A 93 -10.81 -27.16 25.89
C GLY A 93 -11.73 -26.29 25.03
N VAL A 94 -12.60 -26.95 24.29
CA VAL A 94 -13.69 -26.33 23.50
C VAL A 94 -15.03 -27.03 23.79
N PRO A 95 -16.18 -26.37 23.59
CA PRO A 95 -16.34 -25.00 23.09
C PRO A 95 -15.78 -23.94 24.04
N PHE A 96 -15.22 -22.87 23.49
CA PHE A 96 -14.72 -21.73 24.25
C PHE A 96 -15.44 -20.48 23.73
N THR A 97 -16.23 -19.85 24.58
CA THR A 97 -17.13 -18.77 24.16
C THR A 97 -16.80 -17.50 24.91
N VAL A 98 -16.71 -16.39 24.18
CA VAL A 98 -16.31 -15.09 24.74
C VAL A 98 -17.33 -14.02 24.38
N VAL A 99 -17.70 -13.22 25.37
CA VAL A 99 -18.60 -12.08 25.25
C VAL A 99 -18.03 -10.93 26.08
N GLY A 100 -17.56 -9.87 25.41
CA GLY A 100 -16.88 -8.78 26.11
C GLY A 100 -15.51 -9.22 26.64
N ASP A 101 -15.35 -9.14 27.96
CA ASP A 101 -14.19 -9.64 28.73
C ASP A 101 -14.47 -10.92 29.51
N LYS A 102 -15.68 -11.49 29.38
CA LYS A 102 -16.10 -12.73 30.04
C LYS A 102 -16.02 -13.90 29.08
N TYR A 103 -15.75 -15.08 29.62
CA TYR A 103 -15.64 -16.31 28.84
C TYR A 103 -16.25 -17.50 29.57
N THR A 104 -16.66 -18.51 28.79
CA THR A 104 -17.12 -19.81 29.27
C THR A 104 -16.35 -20.93 28.56
N ILE A 105 -16.11 -22.04 29.28
CA ILE A 105 -15.40 -23.22 28.77
C ILE A 105 -16.31 -24.44 28.89
N GLY A 106 -16.54 -25.11 27.77
CA GLY A 106 -17.47 -26.23 27.69
C GLY A 106 -18.93 -25.78 27.59
N PHE A 107 -19.82 -26.74 27.33
CA PHE A 107 -21.26 -26.50 27.31
C PHE A 107 -22.00 -27.69 27.93
N GLY A 108 -22.69 -27.42 29.04
CA GLY A 108 -23.52 -28.41 29.75
C GLY A 108 -24.95 -28.49 29.18
N SER A 109 -25.75 -27.46 29.45
CA SER A 109 -27.13 -27.30 29.01
C SER A 109 -27.52 -25.82 28.93
N GLU A 110 -28.71 -25.54 28.40
CA GLU A 110 -29.26 -24.18 28.32
C GLU A 110 -29.46 -23.56 29.72
N GLU A 111 -29.82 -24.37 30.72
CA GLU A 111 -30.09 -23.93 32.09
C GLU A 111 -28.81 -23.71 32.92
N THR A 112 -27.68 -24.22 32.46
CA THR A 112 -26.39 -24.14 33.16
C THR A 112 -25.47 -23.16 32.44
N THR A 113 -24.58 -23.66 31.58
CA THR A 113 -23.64 -22.82 30.82
C THR A 113 -24.37 -21.88 29.85
N GLY A 114 -25.53 -22.28 29.32
CA GLY A 114 -26.33 -21.41 28.46
C GLY A 114 -26.84 -20.16 29.19
N ALA A 115 -27.27 -20.31 30.44
CA ALA A 115 -27.71 -19.19 31.28
C ALA A 115 -26.57 -18.21 31.57
N GLU A 116 -25.36 -18.72 31.80
CA GLU A 116 -24.14 -17.90 31.97
C GLU A 116 -23.79 -17.12 30.70
N ILE A 117 -23.87 -17.76 29.53
CA ILE A 117 -23.65 -17.09 28.23
C ILE A 117 -24.69 -15.98 28.01
N GLU A 118 -25.97 -16.26 28.28
CA GLU A 118 -27.05 -15.26 28.16
C GLU A 118 -26.86 -14.10 29.15
N GLU A 119 -26.40 -14.36 30.37
CA GLU A 119 -26.08 -13.33 31.35
C GLU A 119 -24.92 -12.43 30.87
N ASN A 120 -23.88 -13.00 30.27
CA ASN A 120 -22.78 -12.24 29.69
C ASN A 120 -23.24 -11.32 28.56
N ILE A 121 -24.18 -11.79 27.71
CA ILE A 121 -24.80 -10.96 26.67
C ILE A 121 -25.62 -9.81 27.29
N LYS A 122 -26.44 -10.09 28.30
CA LYS A 122 -27.22 -9.04 28.99
C LYS A 122 -26.32 -7.99 29.63
N SER A 123 -25.24 -8.42 30.28
CA SER A 123 -24.22 -7.52 30.86
C SER A 123 -23.61 -6.60 29.81
N MET A 124 -23.44 -7.06 28.56
CA MET A 124 -22.98 -6.21 27.45
C MET A 124 -24.03 -5.19 26.99
N MET A 125 -25.32 -5.55 27.03
CA MET A 125 -26.42 -4.63 26.68
C MET A 125 -26.51 -3.44 27.64
N GLU A 126 -26.16 -3.64 28.91
CA GLU A 126 -26.22 -2.62 29.97
C GLU A 126 -24.98 -1.69 30.02
N GLY A 127 -24.12 -1.74 29.00
CA GLY A 127 -22.90 -0.93 28.93
C GLY A 127 -21.65 -1.64 29.45
N GLY A 128 -21.61 -2.97 29.26
CA GLY A 128 -20.48 -3.81 29.62
C GLY A 128 -19.14 -3.42 28.96
N PRO A 129 -18.03 -3.99 29.44
CA PRO A 129 -16.68 -3.72 28.95
C PRO A 129 -16.52 -4.04 27.47
N LYS A 130 -15.53 -3.43 26.82
CA LYS A 130 -15.30 -3.59 25.37
C LYS A 130 -14.94 -5.04 25.03
N ASP A 131 -15.35 -5.47 23.84
CA ASP A 131 -15.04 -6.77 23.24
C ASP A 131 -13.52 -7.01 23.14
N VAL A 132 -13.02 -7.97 23.92
CA VAL A 132 -11.58 -8.31 24.05
C VAL A 132 -11.08 -9.13 22.86
N VAL A 133 -11.98 -9.80 22.12
CA VAL A 133 -11.64 -10.58 20.92
C VAL A 133 -11.77 -9.73 19.66
N GLY A 134 -12.77 -8.85 19.62
CA GLY A 134 -12.97 -7.82 18.60
C GLY A 134 -11.97 -6.67 18.66
N GLU A 135 -11.11 -6.58 19.69
CA GLU A 135 -9.80 -5.93 19.59
C GLU A 135 -8.92 -6.68 18.59
N GLU A 136 -9.25 -6.54 17.31
CA GLU A 136 -8.48 -7.02 16.17
C GLU A 136 -7.01 -6.60 16.31
N THR A 137 -6.22 -7.52 16.85
CA THR A 137 -4.79 -7.61 16.63
C THR A 137 -4.56 -8.09 15.20
N VAL A 138 -4.94 -7.26 14.22
CA VAL A 138 -4.22 -7.25 12.94
C VAL A 138 -2.87 -6.59 13.23
N GLY A 139 -2.03 -7.30 13.96
CA GLY A 139 -0.65 -6.92 14.21
C GLY A 139 0.17 -7.24 12.98
N ILE A 140 0.24 -6.31 12.04
CA ILE A 140 1.26 -6.38 11.00
C ILE A 140 2.58 -6.00 11.68
N LYS A 141 3.50 -6.97 11.80
CA LYS A 141 4.85 -6.71 12.29
C LYS A 141 5.61 -5.92 11.22
N LEU A 142 5.75 -4.61 11.43
CA LEU A 142 6.58 -3.78 10.57
C LEU A 142 8.02 -3.76 11.13
N PRO A 143 9.06 -4.05 10.32
CA PRO A 143 10.44 -4.27 10.80
C PRO A 143 11.12 -3.04 11.41
N ILE A 144 10.56 -1.84 11.23
CA ILE A 144 11.09 -0.59 11.79
C ILE A 144 10.19 -0.02 12.90
N LEU A 145 8.90 -0.36 12.89
CA LEU A 145 7.87 0.24 13.75
C LEU A 145 7.29 -0.73 14.80
N GLY A 146 7.65 -2.02 14.76
CA GLY A 146 7.09 -3.03 15.64
C GLY A 146 5.67 -3.48 15.22
N SER A 147 4.96 -4.19 16.11
CA SER A 147 3.55 -4.55 15.91
C SER A 147 2.68 -3.31 16.06
N VAL A 148 2.33 -2.70 14.94
CA VAL A 148 1.45 -1.53 14.92
C VAL A 148 0.03 -2.02 14.65
N SER A 149 -0.82 -1.91 15.65
CA SER A 149 -2.26 -2.16 15.50
C SER A 149 -2.84 -1.15 14.52
N VAL A 150 -3.49 -1.62 13.46
CA VAL A 150 -4.18 -0.77 12.46
C VAL A 150 -5.24 0.13 13.12
N LYS A 151 -5.75 -0.26 14.29
CA LYS A 151 -6.69 0.54 15.12
C LYS A 151 -6.02 1.72 15.85
N ASP A 152 -4.74 1.67 16.16
CA ASP A 152 -4.03 2.76 16.86
C ASP A 152 -3.52 3.85 15.89
N LEU A 153 -3.23 3.48 14.64
CA LEU A 153 -2.84 4.44 13.59
C LEU A 153 -4.04 5.08 12.89
N GLY A 154 -5.16 4.35 12.76
CA GLY A 154 -6.28 4.75 11.93
C GLY A 154 -5.97 4.61 10.43
N LEU A 155 -6.97 4.16 9.66
CA LEU A 155 -6.84 3.94 8.21
C LEU A 155 -6.25 5.14 7.42
N PRO A 156 -6.54 6.41 7.76
CA PRO A 156 -5.91 7.55 7.08
C PRO A 156 -4.40 7.61 7.28
N LEU A 157 -3.89 7.47 8.51
CA LEU A 157 -2.46 7.53 8.77
C LEU A 157 -1.73 6.32 8.18
N PHE A 158 -2.36 5.14 8.24
CA PHE A 158 -1.84 3.95 7.57
C PHE A 158 -1.74 4.14 6.06
N THR A 159 -2.78 4.69 5.42
CA THR A 159 -2.76 5.03 3.98
C THR A 159 -1.63 6.00 3.67
N PHE A 160 -1.47 7.05 4.48
CA PHE A 160 -0.43 8.05 4.29
C PHE A 160 0.98 7.44 4.34
N ILE A 161 1.29 6.63 5.36
CA ILE A 161 2.61 6.05 5.54
C ILE A 161 2.96 5.08 4.41
N ILE A 162 2.03 4.19 4.06
CA ILE A 162 2.28 3.19 3.02
C ILE A 162 2.42 3.86 1.64
N ALA A 163 1.53 4.80 1.31
CA ALA A 163 1.60 5.52 0.05
C ALA A 163 2.87 6.39 -0.07
N LEU A 164 3.31 7.01 1.03
CA LEU A 164 4.55 7.78 1.06
C LEU A 164 5.77 6.87 0.86
N ALA A 165 5.79 5.71 1.50
CA ALA A 165 6.86 4.72 1.31
C ALA A 165 6.89 4.17 -0.13
N ASP A 166 5.73 4.02 -0.77
CA ASP A 166 5.60 3.59 -2.16
C ASP A 166 6.10 4.66 -3.14
N GLY A 167 5.78 5.94 -2.91
CA GLY A 167 6.23 7.05 -3.79
C GLY A 167 7.76 7.15 -3.89
N PHE A 168 8.47 7.04 -2.76
CA PHE A 168 9.94 7.05 -2.72
C PHE A 168 10.60 5.76 -3.25
N ASN A 169 10.00 5.09 -4.22
CA ASN A 169 10.53 3.90 -4.87
C ASN A 169 11.72 4.26 -5.79
N PRO A 170 12.86 3.55 -5.69
CA PRO A 170 14.01 3.79 -6.56
C PRO A 170 13.67 3.68 -8.07
N CYS A 171 12.73 2.83 -8.47
CA CYS A 171 12.30 2.70 -9.87
C CYS A 171 11.66 4.00 -10.39
N ALA A 172 10.79 4.64 -9.59
CA ALA A 172 10.11 5.89 -9.93
C ALA A 172 11.10 7.05 -10.06
N MET A 173 12.01 7.18 -9.09
CA MET A 173 13.00 8.27 -9.06
C MET A 173 13.90 8.33 -10.30
N TRP A 174 14.34 7.18 -10.83
CA TRP A 174 15.18 7.15 -12.04
C TRP A 174 14.40 7.56 -13.30
N VAL A 175 13.14 7.13 -13.39
CA VAL A 175 12.27 7.52 -14.50
C VAL A 175 11.99 9.01 -14.46
N LEU A 176 11.71 9.55 -13.28
CA LEU A 176 11.43 10.97 -13.10
C LEU A 176 12.63 11.82 -13.54
N ILE A 177 13.85 11.44 -13.17
CA ILE A 177 15.08 12.11 -13.63
C ILE A 177 15.22 12.04 -15.16
N PHE A 178 14.92 10.88 -15.77
CA PHE A 178 14.93 10.72 -17.21
C PHE A 178 13.91 11.62 -17.90
N LEU A 179 12.68 11.66 -17.40
CA LEU A 179 11.61 12.52 -17.90
C LEU A 179 12.01 14.00 -17.79
N ILE A 180 12.49 14.43 -16.63
CA ILE A 180 12.96 15.81 -16.40
C ILE A 180 14.09 16.15 -17.37
N SER A 181 15.04 15.25 -17.60
CA SER A 181 16.12 15.47 -18.57
C SER A 181 15.63 15.63 -20.01
N LEU A 182 14.58 14.91 -20.38
CA LEU A 182 13.93 15.04 -21.70
C LEU A 182 13.17 16.37 -21.81
N LEU A 183 12.47 16.76 -20.75
CA LEU A 183 11.63 17.96 -20.72
C LEU A 183 12.46 19.26 -20.59
N ILE A 184 13.60 19.23 -19.88
CA ILE A 184 14.51 20.39 -19.70
C ILE A 184 15.08 20.90 -21.03
N GLY A 185 15.27 20.03 -22.00
CA GLY A 185 15.80 20.41 -23.31
C GLY A 185 14.83 21.19 -24.20
N MET A 186 13.57 21.40 -23.76
CA MET A 186 12.57 22.10 -24.56
C MET A 186 12.58 23.61 -24.29
N HIS A 187 12.62 24.39 -25.37
CA HIS A 187 12.55 25.85 -25.30
C HIS A 187 11.17 26.38 -24.86
N ASP A 188 10.11 25.61 -25.08
CA ASP A 188 8.74 26.02 -24.80
C ASP A 188 8.29 25.59 -23.41
N LYS A 189 8.28 26.55 -22.46
CA LYS A 189 7.88 26.33 -21.06
C LYS A 189 6.44 25.86 -20.92
N PHE A 190 5.53 26.28 -21.82
CA PHE A 190 4.13 25.86 -21.74
C PHE A 190 4.00 24.38 -22.10
N LYS A 191 4.62 23.95 -23.21
CA LYS A 191 4.62 22.54 -23.60
C LYS A 191 5.27 21.66 -22.54
N MET A 192 6.35 22.12 -21.93
CA MET A 192 7.02 21.43 -20.82
C MET A 192 6.08 21.16 -19.65
N ILE A 193 5.37 22.19 -19.18
CA ILE A 193 4.43 22.08 -18.05
C ILE A 193 3.28 21.13 -18.40
N VAL A 194 2.70 21.27 -19.61
CA VAL A 194 1.58 20.43 -20.03
C VAL A 194 2.01 18.97 -20.16
N LEU A 195 3.12 18.67 -20.83
CA LEU A 195 3.57 17.30 -21.02
C LEU A 195 3.94 16.63 -19.69
N GLY A 196 4.63 17.34 -18.78
CA GLY A 196 4.91 16.81 -17.45
C GLY A 196 3.66 16.61 -16.59
N SER A 197 2.70 17.53 -16.66
CA SER A 197 1.42 17.39 -15.94
C SER A 197 0.58 16.24 -16.48
N VAL A 198 0.56 16.04 -17.81
CA VAL A 198 -0.07 14.89 -18.46
C VAL A 198 0.59 13.59 -18.02
N PHE A 199 1.93 13.55 -17.91
CA PHE A 199 2.63 12.37 -17.40
C PHE A 199 2.18 12.02 -15.98
N ILE A 200 2.23 12.97 -15.04
CA ILE A 200 1.87 12.75 -13.63
C ILE A 200 0.40 12.31 -13.51
N LEU A 201 -0.51 12.99 -14.20
CA LEU A 201 -1.93 12.63 -14.19
C LEU A 201 -2.20 11.26 -14.80
N ALA A 202 -1.54 10.93 -15.92
CA ALA A 202 -1.67 9.63 -16.55
C ALA A 202 -1.11 8.52 -15.64
N SER A 203 0.04 8.75 -15.00
CA SER A 203 0.63 7.83 -14.04
C SER A 203 -0.32 7.54 -12.87
N GLY A 204 -0.81 8.58 -12.20
CA GLY A 204 -1.74 8.42 -11.08
C GLY A 204 -3.04 7.71 -11.48
N LEU A 205 -3.59 8.00 -12.67
CA LEU A 205 -4.78 7.31 -13.18
C LEU A 205 -4.49 5.83 -13.47
N ILE A 206 -3.38 5.52 -14.12
CA ILE A 206 -3.01 4.14 -14.46
C ILE A 206 -2.75 3.33 -13.19
N TYR A 207 -2.04 3.89 -12.21
CA TYR A 207 -1.81 3.24 -10.92
C TYR A 207 -3.12 3.03 -10.15
N PHE A 208 -4.01 4.02 -10.14
CA PHE A 208 -5.35 3.87 -9.57
C PHE A 208 -6.13 2.74 -10.23
N LEU A 209 -6.09 2.63 -11.56
CA LEU A 209 -6.72 1.54 -12.30
C LEU A 209 -6.12 0.19 -11.92
N PHE A 210 -4.79 0.08 -11.76
CA PHE A 210 -4.16 -1.16 -11.30
C PHE A 210 -4.60 -1.56 -9.88
N LEU A 211 -4.63 -0.63 -8.94
CA LEU A 211 -5.12 -0.86 -7.57
C LEU A 211 -6.61 -1.23 -7.54
N SER A 212 -7.41 -0.55 -8.37
CA SER A 212 -8.86 -0.72 -8.43
C SER A 212 -9.28 -2.02 -9.11
N ALA A 213 -8.52 -2.46 -10.11
CA ALA A 213 -8.85 -3.61 -10.93
C ALA A 213 -8.75 -4.96 -10.20
N TRP A 214 -8.52 -4.96 -8.86
CA TRP A 214 -8.37 -6.15 -8.00
C TRP A 214 -7.83 -7.32 -8.79
N LEU A 215 -6.67 -7.11 -9.40
CA LEU A 215 -6.08 -8.08 -10.32
C LEU A 215 -5.97 -9.38 -9.55
N ASN A 216 -6.79 -10.38 -9.92
CA ASN A 216 -6.90 -11.69 -9.29
C ASN A 216 -5.54 -12.06 -8.69
N LEU A 217 -5.41 -11.84 -7.37
CA LEU A 217 -4.14 -11.79 -6.64
C LEU A 217 -3.29 -13.05 -6.91
N PHE A 218 -3.98 -14.14 -7.27
CA PHE A 218 -3.46 -15.46 -7.66
C PHE A 218 -2.73 -15.53 -9.01
N LEU A 219 -3.08 -14.72 -10.03
CA LEU A 219 -2.34 -14.66 -11.30
C LEU A 219 -1.05 -13.84 -11.18
N PHE A 220 -1.03 -12.88 -10.26
CA PHE A 220 0.10 -11.97 -10.04
C PHE A 220 1.25 -12.69 -9.31
N LEU A 221 0.97 -13.47 -8.26
CA LEU A 221 1.99 -14.16 -7.45
C LEU A 221 2.90 -15.11 -8.26
N GLY A 222 2.35 -15.86 -9.22
CA GLY A 222 3.13 -16.81 -10.04
C GLY A 222 3.99 -16.13 -11.12
N PHE A 223 3.52 -15.03 -11.71
CA PHE A 223 4.26 -14.28 -12.74
C PHE A 223 5.26 -13.27 -12.16
N ILE A 224 4.99 -12.74 -10.96
CA ILE A 224 5.88 -11.78 -10.27
C ILE A 224 7.29 -12.34 -10.16
N PHE A 225 7.47 -13.62 -9.82
CA PHE A 225 8.81 -14.20 -9.66
C PHE A 225 9.67 -14.03 -10.92
N TRP A 226 9.11 -14.38 -12.09
CA TRP A 226 9.83 -14.29 -13.37
C TRP A 226 10.11 -12.86 -13.77
N ILE A 227 9.11 -11.97 -13.64
CA ILE A 227 9.25 -10.57 -14.03
C ILE A 227 10.22 -9.83 -13.09
N ARG A 228 10.13 -10.09 -11.78
CA ARG A 228 11.05 -9.55 -10.77
C ARG A 228 12.48 -9.99 -11.02
N THR A 229 12.68 -11.28 -11.34
CA THR A 229 14.01 -11.81 -11.67
C THR A 229 14.57 -11.15 -12.93
N ALA A 230 13.73 -10.95 -13.95
CA ALA A 230 14.11 -10.26 -15.18
C ALA A 230 14.52 -8.79 -14.92
N ILE A 231 13.70 -8.03 -14.18
CA ILE A 231 14.00 -6.63 -13.81
C ILE A 231 15.24 -6.55 -12.93
N GLY A 232 15.37 -7.44 -11.94
CA GLY A 232 16.58 -7.56 -11.13
C GLY A 232 17.82 -7.81 -11.98
N GLY A 233 17.74 -8.69 -12.98
CA GLY A 233 18.82 -8.93 -13.94
C GLY A 233 19.18 -7.69 -14.76
N VAL A 234 18.19 -6.93 -15.22
CA VAL A 234 18.40 -5.64 -15.90
C VAL A 234 19.05 -4.61 -14.97
N ALA A 235 18.59 -4.52 -13.72
CA ALA A 235 19.17 -3.63 -12.71
C ALA A 235 20.62 -4.01 -12.40
N LEU A 236 20.95 -5.31 -12.34
CA LEU A 236 22.32 -5.80 -12.17
C LEU A 236 23.21 -5.43 -13.36
N ALA A 237 22.71 -5.65 -14.58
CA ALA A 237 23.44 -5.30 -15.80
C ALA A 237 23.66 -3.78 -15.92
N ALA A 238 22.63 -2.97 -15.65
CA ALA A 238 22.70 -1.51 -15.66
C ALA A 238 23.59 -0.96 -14.54
N GLY A 239 23.50 -1.53 -13.33
CA GLY A 239 24.36 -1.18 -12.19
C GLY A 239 25.82 -1.50 -12.45
N GLY A 240 26.11 -2.71 -12.94
CA GLY A 240 27.46 -3.13 -13.36
C GLY A 240 28.02 -2.27 -14.48
N TYR A 241 27.18 -1.90 -15.47
CA TYR A 241 27.57 -0.96 -16.53
C TYR A 241 27.91 0.43 -15.97
N ASN A 242 27.09 0.98 -15.06
CA ASN A 242 27.31 2.28 -14.44
C ASN A 242 28.61 2.33 -13.61
N ILE A 243 28.91 1.27 -12.85
CA ILE A 243 30.17 1.15 -12.11
C ILE A 243 31.36 1.00 -13.06
N ARG A 244 31.25 0.15 -14.09
CA ARG A 244 32.30 0.01 -15.10
C ARG A 244 32.61 1.35 -15.77
N GLU A 245 31.59 2.13 -16.10
CA GLU A 245 31.75 3.45 -16.71
C GLU A 245 32.42 4.45 -15.76
N TYR A 246 32.16 4.40 -14.44
CA TYR A 246 32.87 5.22 -13.45
C TYR A 246 34.40 5.01 -13.46
N PHE A 247 34.83 3.75 -13.63
CA PHE A 247 36.25 3.39 -13.65
C PHE A 247 36.91 3.59 -15.02
N THR A 248 36.17 3.38 -16.12
CA THR A 248 36.71 3.49 -17.49
C THR A 248 36.61 4.90 -18.09
N ASN A 249 35.68 5.74 -17.64
CA ASN A 249 35.47 7.09 -18.16
C ASN A 249 35.86 8.16 -17.12
N LYS A 250 37.18 8.36 -16.97
CA LYS A 250 37.75 9.25 -15.94
C LYS A 250 37.41 10.74 -16.14
N ASP A 251 37.07 11.14 -17.36
CA ASP A 251 36.79 12.52 -17.74
C ASP A 251 35.33 12.95 -17.47
N GLY A 252 34.46 12.02 -17.04
CA GLY A 252 33.03 12.30 -16.87
C GLY A 252 32.35 12.72 -18.18
N ALA A 253 32.98 12.44 -19.32
CA ALA A 253 32.51 12.83 -20.62
C ALA A 253 31.30 11.98 -21.01
N CYS A 254 30.18 12.63 -21.31
CA CYS A 254 28.98 11.94 -21.75
C CYS A 254 29.24 11.25 -23.10
N LYS A 255 29.49 9.93 -23.12
CA LYS A 255 29.65 9.11 -24.36
C LYS A 255 28.38 9.06 -25.23
N VAL A 256 27.35 9.83 -24.91
CA VAL A 256 26.18 10.04 -25.78
C VAL A 256 26.58 10.68 -27.13
N THR A 257 27.78 11.25 -27.23
CA THR A 257 28.37 11.72 -28.49
C THR A 257 28.94 10.59 -29.38
N GLY A 258 29.19 9.38 -28.86
CA GLY A 258 29.98 8.35 -29.55
C GLY A 258 29.22 7.26 -30.31
N SER A 259 27.99 6.90 -29.93
CA SER A 259 27.25 5.80 -30.61
C SER A 259 26.14 6.34 -31.50
N GLU A 260 26.32 6.25 -32.82
CA GLU A 260 25.35 6.68 -33.84
C GLU A 260 23.92 6.17 -33.60
N LYS A 261 23.77 4.92 -33.15
CA LYS A 261 22.47 4.30 -32.82
C LYS A 261 21.73 5.03 -31.69
N ARG A 262 22.42 5.40 -30.61
CA ARG A 262 21.81 6.06 -29.45
C ARG A 262 21.41 7.49 -29.77
N ARG A 263 22.22 8.21 -30.57
CA ARG A 263 21.86 9.54 -31.13
C ARG A 263 20.63 9.44 -32.03
N LYS A 264 20.55 8.46 -32.93
CA LYS A 264 19.36 8.26 -33.79
C LYS A 264 18.08 7.99 -32.98
N ILE A 265 18.16 7.23 -31.88
CA ILE A 265 17.02 6.98 -31.00
C ILE A 265 16.64 8.26 -30.24
N PHE A 266 17.61 8.97 -29.67
CA PHE A 266 17.37 10.20 -28.93
C PHE A 266 16.82 11.31 -29.86
N ASP A 267 17.35 11.44 -31.08
CA ASP A 267 16.85 12.38 -32.10
C ASP A 267 15.45 11.99 -32.61
N LYS A 268 15.09 10.70 -32.63
CA LYS A 268 13.73 10.25 -32.93
C LYS A 268 12.77 10.63 -31.79
N LEU A 269 13.13 10.34 -30.55
CA LEU A 269 12.34 10.72 -29.36
C LEU A 269 12.18 12.24 -29.28
N LYS A 270 13.25 12.99 -29.52
CA LYS A 270 13.24 14.45 -29.57
C LYS A 270 12.35 14.97 -30.71
N ARG A 271 12.43 14.39 -31.91
CA ARG A 271 11.53 14.74 -33.03
C ARG A 271 10.06 14.42 -32.77
N VAL A 272 9.75 13.35 -32.03
CA VAL A 272 8.36 13.04 -31.62
C VAL A 272 7.87 14.10 -30.64
N THR A 273 8.72 14.52 -29.71
CA THR A 273 8.40 15.52 -28.68
C THR A 273 8.37 16.96 -29.23
N GLU A 274 9.20 17.27 -30.22
CA GLU A 274 9.27 18.56 -30.95
C GLU A 274 8.37 18.59 -32.20
N SER A 275 7.65 17.51 -32.49
CA SER A 275 6.78 17.45 -33.67
C SER A 275 5.72 18.56 -33.59
N LYS A 276 5.35 19.12 -34.76
CA LYS A 276 4.31 20.18 -34.83
C LYS A 276 2.95 19.73 -34.29
N ASN A 277 2.73 18.42 -34.16
CA ASN A 277 1.49 17.84 -33.67
C ASN A 277 1.59 17.51 -32.19
N PHE A 278 1.28 18.50 -31.36
CA PHE A 278 1.23 18.42 -29.89
C PHE A 278 0.49 17.19 -29.34
N LEU A 279 -0.53 16.71 -30.06
CA LEU A 279 -1.29 15.49 -29.73
C LEU A 279 -0.46 14.20 -29.74
N TRP A 280 0.49 14.06 -30.67
CA TRP A 280 1.35 12.87 -30.73
C TRP A 280 2.36 12.85 -29.57
N ALA A 281 2.82 14.02 -29.13
CA ALA A 281 3.66 14.14 -27.94
C ALA A 281 2.89 13.73 -26.67
N ILE A 282 1.63 14.15 -26.53
CA ILE A 282 0.74 13.72 -25.43
C ILE A 282 0.57 12.20 -25.46
N GLY A 283 0.26 11.61 -26.62
CA GLY A 283 0.12 10.14 -26.75
C GLY A 283 1.40 9.38 -26.37
N GLY A 284 2.56 9.90 -26.77
CA GLY A 284 3.86 9.31 -26.40
C GLY A 284 4.14 9.38 -24.89
N ILE A 285 3.77 10.48 -24.25
CA ILE A 285 3.90 10.65 -22.79
C ILE A 285 2.95 9.72 -22.02
N ILE A 286 1.71 9.55 -22.48
CA ILE A 286 0.75 8.62 -21.84
C ILE A 286 1.26 7.18 -21.96
N LEU A 287 1.76 6.78 -23.15
CA LEU A 287 2.35 5.45 -23.35
C LEU A 287 3.58 5.24 -22.45
N LEU A 288 4.42 6.27 -22.30
CA LEU A 288 5.56 6.24 -21.40
C LEU A 288 5.10 6.08 -19.94
N ALA A 289 4.09 6.85 -19.50
CA ALA A 289 3.52 6.73 -18.16
C ALA A 289 3.00 5.31 -17.89
N PHE A 290 2.30 4.71 -18.84
CA PHE A 290 1.85 3.32 -18.73
C PHE A 290 3.01 2.33 -18.54
N ALA A 291 4.03 2.41 -19.39
CA ALA A 291 5.19 1.51 -19.31
C ALA A 291 5.95 1.65 -17.99
N VAL A 292 6.06 2.88 -17.48
CA VAL A 292 6.70 3.18 -16.21
C VAL A 292 5.92 2.60 -15.04
N ASN A 293 4.61 2.86 -14.97
CA ASN A 293 3.76 2.39 -13.87
C ASN A 293 3.68 0.87 -13.83
N LEU A 294 3.80 0.19 -14.97
CA LEU A 294 3.90 -1.27 -15.01
C LEU A 294 5.17 -1.75 -14.28
N VAL A 295 6.33 -1.14 -14.58
CA VAL A 295 7.61 -1.49 -13.94
C VAL A 295 7.58 -1.13 -12.45
N GLU A 296 7.03 0.02 -12.11
CA GLU A 296 6.90 0.52 -10.75
C GLU A 296 6.03 -0.39 -9.88
N LEU A 297 4.85 -0.78 -10.37
CA LEU A 297 3.96 -1.73 -9.71
C LEU A 297 4.69 -3.03 -9.36
N ILE A 298 5.61 -3.49 -10.22
CA ILE A 298 6.39 -4.71 -9.95
C ILE A 298 7.50 -4.46 -8.92
N CYS A 299 8.14 -3.29 -8.96
CA CYS A 299 9.20 -2.91 -8.02
C CYS A 299 8.69 -2.74 -6.58
N SER A 300 7.47 -2.23 -6.39
CA SER A 300 6.90 -1.96 -5.05
C SER A 300 5.64 -2.76 -4.72
N ALA A 301 5.27 -3.78 -5.53
CA ALA A 301 4.04 -4.58 -5.43
C ALA A 301 3.59 -4.96 -4.00
N GLY A 302 4.54 -5.21 -3.09
CA GLY A 302 4.26 -5.58 -1.70
C GLY A 302 3.44 -4.54 -0.94
N LEU A 303 3.77 -3.25 -1.07
CA LEU A 303 3.09 -2.16 -0.33
C LEU A 303 1.61 -2.02 -0.76
N PRO A 304 1.28 -1.85 -2.06
CA PRO A 304 -0.08 -1.96 -2.58
C PRO A 304 -0.85 -3.20 -2.16
N ALA A 305 -0.21 -4.37 -2.17
CA ALA A 305 -0.86 -5.65 -1.87
C ALA A 305 -1.27 -5.73 -0.39
N VAL A 306 -0.39 -5.31 0.52
CA VAL A 306 -0.70 -5.23 1.95
C VAL A 306 -1.80 -4.19 2.19
N TYR A 307 -1.70 -3.02 1.56
CA TYR A 307 -2.68 -1.95 1.71
C TYR A 307 -4.10 -2.36 1.26
N THR A 308 -4.23 -2.88 0.04
CA THR A 308 -5.52 -3.33 -0.52
C THR A 308 -6.13 -4.49 0.27
N LYS A 309 -5.30 -5.40 0.81
CA LYS A 309 -5.75 -6.45 1.72
C LYS A 309 -6.35 -5.86 3.00
N VAL A 310 -5.66 -4.95 3.67
CA VAL A 310 -6.17 -4.27 4.89
C VAL A 310 -7.45 -3.50 4.59
N LEU A 311 -7.49 -2.80 3.45
CA LEU A 311 -8.64 -2.00 3.03
C LEU A 311 -9.88 -2.86 2.74
N SER A 312 -9.71 -4.04 2.16
CA SER A 312 -10.81 -5.00 1.93
C SER A 312 -11.27 -5.70 3.20
N LEU A 313 -10.35 -6.00 4.13
CA LEU A 313 -10.70 -6.59 5.43
C LEU A 313 -11.50 -5.61 6.30
N SER A 314 -11.32 -4.30 6.08
CA SER A 314 -12.04 -3.25 6.78
C SER A 314 -13.53 -3.14 6.42
N LYS A 315 -14.05 -3.98 5.50
CA LYS A 315 -15.46 -4.06 5.07
C LYS A 315 -16.11 -2.68 4.83
N LEU A 316 -15.37 -1.77 4.19
CA LEU A 316 -15.84 -0.40 3.97
C LEU A 316 -16.91 -0.34 2.88
N PRO A 317 -17.86 0.62 2.96
CA PRO A 317 -18.71 0.98 1.84
C PRO A 317 -17.86 1.34 0.60
N THR A 318 -18.35 0.99 -0.59
CA THR A 318 -17.62 1.14 -1.87
C THR A 318 -17.04 2.54 -2.09
N TYR A 319 -17.77 3.60 -1.74
CA TYR A 319 -17.27 4.97 -1.91
C TYR A 319 -16.09 5.30 -0.98
N LYS A 320 -16.07 4.77 0.26
CA LYS A 320 -14.94 4.93 1.18
C LYS A 320 -13.74 4.14 0.69
N TYR A 321 -13.96 2.93 0.18
CA TYR A 321 -12.92 2.10 -0.41
C TYR A 321 -12.18 2.84 -1.55
N TYR A 322 -12.91 3.33 -2.55
CA TYR A 322 -12.30 4.09 -3.65
C TYR A 322 -11.76 5.45 -3.20
N GLY A 323 -12.35 6.08 -2.19
CA GLY A 323 -11.82 7.31 -1.58
C GLY A 323 -10.45 7.10 -0.94
N TYR A 324 -10.24 5.97 -0.26
CA TYR A 324 -8.95 5.58 0.30
C TYR A 324 -7.93 5.23 -0.78
N LEU A 325 -8.33 4.52 -1.85
CA LEU A 325 -7.46 4.31 -3.02
C LEU A 325 -7.05 5.64 -3.65
N LEU A 326 -7.98 6.60 -3.80
CA LEU A 326 -7.64 7.91 -4.34
C LEU A 326 -6.68 8.66 -3.39
N PHE A 327 -6.91 8.59 -2.08
CA PHE A 327 -6.02 9.20 -1.10
C PHE A 327 -4.61 8.60 -1.16
N TYR A 328 -4.51 7.27 -1.30
CA TYR A 328 -3.24 6.58 -1.56
C TYR A 328 -2.52 7.19 -2.76
N ILE A 329 -3.20 7.30 -3.91
CA ILE A 329 -2.61 7.84 -5.15
C ILE A 329 -2.13 9.27 -4.98
N LEU A 330 -2.88 10.11 -4.27
CA LEU A 330 -2.49 11.50 -4.06
C LEU A 330 -1.20 11.64 -3.25
N ILE A 331 -1.01 10.78 -2.25
CA ILE A 331 0.23 10.77 -1.46
C ILE A 331 1.37 10.12 -2.23
N PHE A 332 1.09 9.03 -2.96
CA PHE A 332 2.05 8.35 -3.82
C PHE A 332 2.61 9.26 -4.92
N MET A 333 1.79 10.09 -5.58
CA MET A 333 2.24 11.02 -6.63
C MET A 333 2.84 12.33 -6.09
N LEU A 334 2.92 12.51 -4.76
CA LEU A 334 3.28 13.79 -4.16
C LEU A 334 4.75 14.16 -4.40
N ASP A 335 5.65 13.19 -4.30
CA ASP A 335 7.08 13.38 -4.55
C ASP A 335 7.39 13.68 -6.02
N ASP A 336 6.73 12.98 -6.95
CA ASP A 336 6.76 13.27 -8.39
C ASP A 336 6.36 14.71 -8.69
N LEU A 337 5.28 15.17 -8.04
CA LEU A 337 4.79 16.55 -8.15
C LEU A 337 5.84 17.54 -7.60
N ILE A 338 6.40 17.27 -6.42
CA ILE A 338 7.41 18.13 -5.77
C ILE A 338 8.65 18.25 -6.65
N VAL A 339 9.18 17.13 -7.16
CA VAL A 339 10.41 17.12 -7.94
C VAL A 339 10.18 17.72 -9.33
N PHE A 340 9.04 17.45 -9.98
CA PHE A 340 8.70 18.05 -11.27
C PHE A 340 8.57 19.57 -11.15
N TRP A 341 7.74 20.07 -10.23
CA TRP A 341 7.59 21.52 -10.04
C TRP A 341 8.87 22.17 -9.52
N GLY A 342 9.60 21.48 -8.64
CA GLY A 342 10.94 21.88 -8.20
C GLY A 342 11.87 22.09 -9.38
N ALA A 343 11.92 21.14 -10.33
CA ALA A 343 12.68 21.29 -11.56
C ALA A 343 12.19 22.50 -12.36
N VAL A 344 10.89 22.61 -12.64
CA VAL A 344 10.25 23.72 -13.39
C VAL A 344 10.60 25.11 -12.83
N PHE A 345 10.63 25.26 -11.50
CA PHE A 345 10.98 26.53 -10.85
C PHE A 345 12.50 26.77 -10.74
N THR A 346 13.29 25.70 -10.59
CA THR A 346 14.75 25.77 -10.36
C THR A 346 15.56 25.86 -11.66
N PHE A 347 14.90 25.95 -12.82
CA PHE A 347 15.47 25.96 -14.18
C PHE A 347 16.58 26.97 -14.52
N HIS A 348 17.08 27.75 -13.56
CA HIS A 348 18.27 28.57 -13.73
C HIS A 348 19.58 27.96 -13.22
N LEU A 349 19.59 26.81 -12.53
CA LEU A 349 20.78 26.43 -11.75
C LEU A 349 21.26 24.98 -11.81
N VAL A 350 20.99 24.22 -12.88
CA VAL A 350 21.65 22.91 -13.05
C VAL A 350 22.31 22.81 -14.41
N GLY A 351 23.39 23.57 -14.60
CA GLY A 351 24.47 23.13 -15.46
C GLY A 351 25.08 21.88 -14.83
N ILE A 352 24.72 20.70 -15.33
CA ILE A 352 25.24 19.41 -14.83
C ILE A 352 26.77 19.45 -14.97
N ASN A 353 27.45 19.72 -13.86
CA ASN A 353 28.89 19.78 -13.80
C ASN A 353 29.44 18.34 -13.88
N THR A 354 30.45 18.11 -14.73
CA THR A 354 30.92 16.77 -15.14
C THR A 354 31.38 15.90 -13.95
N LYS A 355 31.82 16.54 -12.85
CA LYS A 355 32.12 15.86 -11.57
C LYS A 355 30.91 15.17 -10.94
N TYR A 356 29.72 15.78 -10.99
CA TYR A 356 28.49 15.21 -10.42
C TYR A 356 27.96 14.05 -11.26
N THR A 357 28.17 14.09 -12.58
CA THR A 357 27.78 12.99 -13.48
C THR A 357 28.56 11.72 -13.16
N ARG A 358 29.87 11.85 -12.96
CA ARG A 358 30.73 10.72 -12.60
C ARG A 358 30.37 10.14 -11.23
N LEU A 359 30.17 10.99 -10.23
CA LEU A 359 29.75 10.55 -8.89
C LEU A 359 28.36 9.88 -8.90
N SER A 360 27.43 10.41 -9.72
CA SER A 360 26.09 9.84 -9.90
C SER A 360 26.13 8.43 -10.50
N HIS A 361 27.00 8.17 -11.48
CA HIS A 361 27.18 6.81 -12.02
C HIS A 361 27.68 5.81 -10.97
N LEU A 362 28.57 6.23 -10.06
CA LEU A 362 29.04 5.35 -8.99
C LEU A 362 27.93 5.07 -7.96
N ILE A 363 27.33 6.12 -7.40
CA ILE A 363 26.31 6.00 -6.35
C ILE A 363 25.07 5.28 -6.91
N GLY A 364 24.61 5.67 -8.09
CA GLY A 364 23.48 5.05 -8.77
C GLY A 364 23.77 3.61 -9.19
N GLY A 365 24.98 3.32 -9.67
CA GLY A 365 25.41 1.96 -10.00
C GLY A 365 25.43 1.03 -8.78
N ILE A 366 25.96 1.48 -7.65
CA ILE A 366 25.96 0.73 -6.39
C ILE A 366 24.53 0.51 -5.88
N ALA A 367 23.69 1.55 -5.89
CA ALA A 367 22.30 1.44 -5.47
C ALA A 367 21.52 0.44 -6.36
N MET A 368 21.67 0.52 -7.69
CA MET A 368 21.02 -0.41 -8.62
C MET A 368 21.51 -1.87 -8.44
N LEU A 369 22.79 -2.08 -8.17
CA LEU A 369 23.31 -3.42 -7.86
C LEU A 369 22.71 -3.96 -6.57
N LEU A 370 22.70 -3.16 -5.49
CA LEU A 370 22.15 -3.58 -4.20
C LEU A 370 20.66 -3.93 -4.32
N ILE A 371 19.88 -3.09 -4.99
CA ILE A 371 18.45 -3.33 -5.24
C ILE A 371 18.27 -4.57 -6.11
N GLY A 372 19.05 -4.73 -7.20
CA GLY A 372 18.98 -5.90 -8.08
C GLY A 372 19.31 -7.21 -7.36
N ILE A 373 20.33 -7.22 -6.49
CA ILE A 373 20.70 -8.38 -5.65
C ILE A 373 19.56 -8.70 -4.68
N LEU A 374 19.04 -7.69 -3.97
CA LEU A 374 17.93 -7.89 -3.03
C LEU A 374 16.67 -8.39 -3.75
N MET A 375 16.38 -7.90 -4.96
CA MET A 375 15.25 -8.36 -5.75
C MET A 375 15.36 -9.83 -6.16
N ILE A 376 16.56 -10.35 -6.42
CA ILE A 376 16.74 -11.74 -6.86
C ILE A 376 16.88 -12.71 -5.68
N PHE A 377 17.67 -12.34 -4.65
CA PHE A 377 18.12 -13.27 -3.62
C PHE A 377 17.40 -13.14 -2.28
N LYS A 378 16.89 -11.96 -1.93
CA LYS A 378 16.11 -11.75 -0.70
C LYS A 378 14.87 -10.91 -0.95
N PRO A 379 13.88 -11.49 -1.66
CA PRO A 379 12.68 -10.79 -2.04
C PRO A 379 11.95 -10.12 -0.88
N GLU A 380 12.00 -10.78 0.27
CA GLU A 380 11.24 -10.47 1.48
C GLU A 380 11.66 -9.15 2.10
N VAL A 381 12.96 -8.82 2.03
CA VAL A 381 13.53 -7.57 2.57
C VAL A 381 12.95 -6.33 1.87
N LEU A 382 12.62 -6.46 0.59
CA LEU A 382 12.02 -5.37 -0.21
C LEU A 382 10.49 -5.38 -0.20
N MET A 383 9.87 -6.52 0.12
CA MET A 383 8.41 -6.66 0.11
C MET A 383 7.75 -6.35 1.46
N PHE A 384 8.54 -5.96 2.48
CA PHE A 384 8.06 -5.69 3.84
C PHE A 384 7.15 -6.80 4.38
N GLY A 385 7.52 -8.05 4.09
CA GLY A 385 6.79 -9.28 4.47
C GLY A 385 7.38 -9.95 5.70
#